data_AF-L8M6J3-F1
#
_entry.id   AF-L8M6J3-F1
#
_cell.length_a   1.000
_cell.length_b   1.000
_cell.length_c   1.000
_cell.angle_alpha   90.00
_cell.angle_beta   90.00
_cell.angle_gamma   90.00
#
_symmetry.space_group_name_H-M   'P 1'
#
loop_
_entity.id
_entity.type
_entity.pdbx_description
1 polymer ?
#
loop_
_entity_poly.entity_id
_entity_poly.type
_entity_poly.pdbx_seq_one_letter_code
_entity_poly.pdbx_strand_id
1 'polypeptide(L)'
;MIEVKYSYPEDSHNKNELSNSHIHDCFFLNVKPLNFFLKSLKFYLSLLKQNIEKIEQDEYLNDILTDDIEAELVLTKDVYKTELFIDSLENKLNEEKRFPGYHISISHGDIRYLKSVCLLYIQFLYSRRNKLSAQINISINILKVVDTQITKLEEILKSGIFISASTVPLLVDQVVENEYIEKTELEEEAIPNAKRPRPVFINSIEILDSELRTRCLDLFNHFEEREQPERHDTVVMEATKILENRLRDLTKSTGSETGAKLVNIAFSEKDPKLIISDIPAEQKAVFFLFQGAFGYIRNIVHHRLLGDLSPERALQILGFIDYLIYLLNLAKYNEE
;
A
#
# COMPACT_ATOMS: atom_id res chain seq x y z
N MET A 1 5.98 10.66 45.07
CA MET A 1 7.14 11.06 44.24
C MET A 1 7.54 9.83 43.46
N ILE A 2 6.84 9.58 42.35
CA ILE A 2 7.03 8.38 41.53
C ILE A 2 7.82 8.82 40.31
N GLU A 3 9.08 8.41 40.26
CA GLU A 3 9.99 8.66 39.16
C GLU A 3 9.64 7.66 38.04
N VAL A 4 8.78 8.06 37.11
CA VAL A 4 8.48 7.23 35.93
C VAL A 4 9.61 7.43 34.92
N LYS A 5 10.60 6.54 34.97
CA LYS A 5 11.59 6.38 33.90
C LYS A 5 10.88 5.90 32.65
N TYR A 6 10.71 6.80 31.68
CA TYR A 6 10.31 6.44 30.33
C TYR A 6 11.46 5.70 29.64
N SER A 7 11.43 4.37 29.65
CA SER A 7 12.16 3.55 28.70
C SER A 7 11.33 3.48 27.42
N TYR A 8 11.85 4.02 26.31
CA TYR A 8 11.37 3.60 24.99
C TYR A 8 11.38 2.06 24.94
N PRO A 9 10.35 1.40 24.38
CA PRO A 9 10.31 -0.04 24.33
C PRO A 9 11.59 -0.55 23.64
N GLU A 10 12.40 -1.28 24.41
CA GLU A 10 13.64 -1.88 23.94
C GLU A 10 13.34 -2.83 22.77
N ASP A 11 13.95 -2.48 21.65
CA ASP A 11 14.29 -3.29 20.47
C ASP A 11 13.77 -4.73 20.44
N SER A 12 12.64 -4.94 19.76
CA SER A 12 12.26 -6.25 19.22
C SER A 12 12.67 -6.40 17.76
N HIS A 13 13.93 -6.08 17.41
CA HIS A 13 14.42 -6.18 16.03
C HIS A 13 15.69 -7.04 15.96
N ASN A 14 15.70 -8.02 15.05
CA ASN A 14 16.65 -7.98 13.94
C ASN A 14 18.08 -7.72 14.45
N LYS A 15 18.89 -8.79 14.62
CA LYS A 15 20.19 -8.79 15.33
C LYS A 15 21.25 -7.76 14.87
N ASN A 16 20.96 -6.93 13.87
CA ASN A 16 21.87 -5.97 13.23
C ASN A 16 21.35 -4.51 13.18
N GLU A 17 20.24 -4.15 13.83
CA GLU A 17 19.76 -2.75 13.86
C GLU A 17 20.42 -1.95 15.01
N LEU A 18 20.73 -0.68 14.78
CA LEU A 18 21.40 0.18 15.77
C LEU A 18 20.41 0.63 16.84
N SER A 19 20.88 0.85 18.07
CA SER A 19 20.05 1.39 19.15
C SER A 19 19.60 2.81 18.82
N ASN A 20 18.41 3.21 19.27
CA ASN A 20 17.86 4.56 19.07
C ASN A 20 18.81 5.67 19.57
N SER A 21 19.61 5.41 20.60
CA SER A 21 20.58 6.36 21.17
C SER A 21 21.86 6.51 20.36
N HIS A 22 22.08 5.67 19.35
CA HIS A 22 23.25 5.75 18.49
C HIS A 22 23.21 7.03 17.65
N ILE A 23 24.27 7.83 17.72
CA ILE A 23 24.37 9.11 17.03
C ILE A 23 25.19 8.94 15.74
N HIS A 24 24.63 9.41 14.62
CA HIS A 24 25.31 9.45 13.33
C HIS A 24 25.98 10.81 13.16
N ASP A 25 27.24 10.95 13.58
CA ASP A 25 27.96 12.23 13.61
C ASP A 25 28.39 12.78 12.24
N CYS A 26 28.23 12.01 11.16
CA CYS A 26 28.67 12.36 9.82
C CYS A 26 27.60 12.10 8.76
N PHE A 27 26.34 12.43 9.03
CA PHE A 27 25.30 12.36 8.01
C PHE A 27 25.40 13.55 7.05
N PHE A 28 25.87 13.29 5.83
CA PHE A 28 26.00 14.31 4.79
C PHE A 28 24.75 14.40 3.94
N LEU A 29 24.17 15.60 3.84
CA LEU A 29 22.96 15.86 3.07
C LEU A 29 23.13 16.98 2.05
N ASN A 30 22.77 16.68 0.81
CA ASN A 30 22.60 17.71 -0.22
C ASN A 30 21.32 18.53 0.05
N VAL A 31 21.26 19.74 -0.53
CA VAL A 31 20.12 20.67 -0.38
C VAL A 31 18.77 20.05 -0.78
N LYS A 32 18.75 19.20 -1.83
CA LYS A 32 17.51 18.58 -2.34
C LYS A 32 16.88 17.60 -1.32
N PRO A 33 17.60 16.57 -0.82
CA PRO A 33 17.12 15.72 0.28
C PRO A 33 16.72 16.52 1.52
N LEU A 34 17.50 17.53 1.92
CA LEU A 34 17.18 18.35 3.09
C LEU A 34 15.83 19.09 2.94
N ASN A 35 15.59 19.69 1.78
CA ASN A 35 14.30 20.33 1.46
C ASN A 35 13.14 19.32 1.42
N PHE A 36 13.39 18.09 0.95
CA PHE A 36 12.38 17.03 0.99
C PHE A 36 12.02 16.68 2.44
N PHE A 37 13.01 16.47 3.30
CA PHE A 37 12.80 16.18 4.73
C PHE A 37 12.04 17.29 5.44
N LEU A 38 12.41 18.55 5.21
CA LEU A 38 11.70 19.71 5.75
C LEU A 38 10.24 19.75 5.30
N LYS A 39 9.95 19.48 4.03
CA LYS A 39 8.57 19.44 3.52
C LYS A 39 7.77 18.31 4.16
N SER A 40 8.36 17.12 4.31
CA SER A 40 7.71 15.97 4.96
C SER A 40 7.38 16.26 6.42
N LEU A 41 8.32 16.86 7.17
CA LEU A 41 8.10 17.25 8.57
C LEU A 41 7.03 18.34 8.71
N LYS A 42 7.05 19.36 7.85
CA LYS A 42 6.00 20.41 7.85
C LYS A 42 4.63 19.85 7.51
N PHE A 43 4.55 18.91 6.57
CA PHE A 43 3.32 18.19 6.28
C PHE A 43 2.82 17.41 7.50
N TYR A 44 3.69 16.65 8.16
CA TYR A 44 3.32 15.91 9.36
C TYR A 44 2.87 16.82 10.50
N LEU A 45 3.59 17.93 10.73
CA LEU A 45 3.20 18.96 11.69
C LEU A 45 1.81 19.53 11.39
N SER A 46 1.48 19.75 10.11
CA SER A 46 0.15 20.23 9.74
C SER A 46 -0.96 19.22 10.05
N LEU A 47 -0.70 17.91 9.87
CA LEU A 47 -1.65 16.86 10.25
C LEU A 47 -1.86 16.80 11.77
N LEU A 48 -0.78 16.89 12.54
CA LEU A 48 -0.86 16.93 14.01
C LEU A 48 -1.69 18.12 14.48
N LYS A 49 -1.43 19.32 13.95
CA LYS A 49 -2.19 20.54 14.29
C LYS A 49 -3.66 20.45 13.90
N GLN A 50 -3.97 19.88 12.73
CA GLN A 50 -5.36 19.68 12.31
C GLN A 50 -6.12 18.73 13.24
N ASN A 51 -5.48 17.68 13.77
CA ASN A 51 -6.14 16.78 14.71
C ASN A 51 -6.39 17.46 16.06
N ILE A 52 -5.45 18.28 16.54
CA ILE A 52 -5.64 19.10 17.74
C ILE A 52 -6.81 20.06 17.54
N GLU A 53 -6.82 20.79 16.42
CA GLU A 53 -7.88 21.75 16.09
C GLU A 53 -9.26 21.07 15.99
N LYS A 54 -9.35 19.87 15.39
CA LYS A 54 -10.60 19.10 15.34
C LYS A 54 -11.12 18.72 16.72
N ILE A 55 -10.22 18.41 17.64
CA ILE A 55 -10.57 18.05 19.01
C ILE A 55 -11.03 19.30 19.78
N GLU A 56 -10.33 20.42 19.63
CA GLU A 56 -10.69 21.72 20.23
C GLU A 56 -12.03 22.26 19.72
N GLN A 57 -12.36 22.00 18.45
CA GLN A 57 -13.62 22.44 17.82
C GLN A 57 -14.83 21.56 18.17
N ASP A 58 -14.61 20.39 18.79
CA ASP A 58 -15.69 19.48 19.15
C ASP A 58 -16.35 19.91 20.47
N GLU A 59 -17.65 20.19 20.41
CA GLU A 59 -18.44 20.72 21.54
C GLU A 59 -18.41 19.81 22.79
N TYR A 60 -18.22 18.50 22.62
CA TYR A 60 -18.27 17.54 23.72
C TYR A 60 -16.89 17.09 24.19
N LEU A 61 -15.92 16.99 23.28
CA LEU A 61 -14.56 16.56 23.62
C LEU A 61 -13.72 17.69 24.21
N ASN A 62 -13.96 18.94 23.80
CA ASN A 62 -13.22 20.09 24.31
C ASN A 62 -13.43 20.29 25.82
N ASP A 63 -14.65 20.05 26.33
CA ASP A 63 -14.97 20.15 27.76
C ASP A 63 -14.30 19.07 28.62
N ILE A 64 -13.90 17.95 28.02
CA ILE A 64 -13.20 16.84 28.70
C ILE A 64 -11.70 17.14 28.84
N LEU A 65 -11.16 17.99 27.97
CA LEU A 65 -9.77 18.40 27.97
C LEU A 65 -9.57 19.55 28.96
N THR A 66 -9.39 19.22 30.24
CA THR A 66 -8.94 20.18 31.23
C THR A 66 -7.47 20.56 31.02
N ASP A 67 -7.04 21.73 31.51
CA ASP A 67 -5.66 22.26 31.42
C ASP A 67 -4.54 21.26 31.82
N ASP A 68 -4.86 20.24 32.64
CA ASP A 68 -3.93 19.19 33.05
C ASP A 68 -3.69 18.12 31.96
N ILE A 69 -4.62 17.92 31.03
CA ILE A 69 -4.56 16.90 29.96
C ILE A 69 -3.84 17.43 28.71
N GLU A 70 -3.84 18.74 28.45
CA GLU A 70 -3.08 19.35 27.34
C GLU A 70 -1.56 19.06 27.42
N ALA A 71 -1.02 18.99 28.66
CA ALA A 71 0.37 18.62 28.91
C ALA A 71 0.65 17.11 28.78
N GLU A 72 -0.39 16.28 28.89
CA GLU A 72 -0.31 14.81 28.82
C GLU A 72 -0.67 14.24 27.44
N LEU A 73 -1.36 15.01 26.60
CA LEU A 73 -1.65 14.64 25.22
C LEU A 73 -0.33 14.37 24.48
N VAL A 74 -0.12 13.09 24.15
CA VAL A 74 1.06 12.61 23.40
C VAL A 74 1.25 13.40 22.09
N LEU A 75 0.17 13.95 21.54
CA LEU A 75 0.16 14.82 20.36
C LEU A 75 0.89 16.15 20.57
N THR A 76 0.74 16.84 21.71
CA THR A 76 1.40 18.14 21.94
C THR A 76 2.92 17.97 22.08
N LYS A 77 3.36 16.87 22.70
CA LYS A 77 4.78 16.49 22.77
C LYS A 77 5.36 16.19 21.39
N ASP A 78 4.61 15.50 20.52
CA ASP A 78 5.08 15.16 19.17
C ASP A 78 5.06 16.38 18.23
N VAL A 79 4.11 17.31 18.41
CA VAL A 79 4.12 18.64 17.78
C VAL A 79 5.41 19.37 18.14
N TYR A 80 5.69 19.50 19.44
CA TYR A 80 6.89 20.18 19.91
C TYR A 80 8.18 19.52 19.39
N LYS A 81 8.25 18.18 19.44
CA LYS A 81 9.37 17.43 18.88
C LYS A 81 9.54 17.68 17.37
N THR A 82 8.44 17.69 16.61
CA THR A 82 8.46 17.95 15.17
C THR A 82 8.93 19.37 14.87
N GLU A 83 8.45 20.37 15.62
CA GLU A 83 8.86 21.76 15.50
C GLU A 83 10.35 21.95 15.78
N LEU A 84 10.87 21.39 16.87
CA LEU A 84 12.30 21.40 17.16
C LEU A 84 13.14 20.78 16.05
N PHE A 85 12.65 19.69 15.44
CA PHE A 85 13.35 19.04 14.35
C PHE A 85 13.33 19.90 13.07
N ILE A 86 12.20 20.54 12.76
CA ILE A 86 12.11 21.51 11.66
C ILE A 86 13.08 22.66 11.87
N ASP A 87 13.05 23.31 13.04
CA ASP A 87 13.91 24.44 13.38
C ASP A 87 15.39 24.08 13.27
N SER A 88 15.77 22.89 13.76
CA SER A 88 17.13 22.37 13.64
C SER A 88 17.58 22.25 12.18
N LEU A 89 16.73 21.67 11.31
CA LEU A 89 17.03 21.53 9.88
C LEU A 89 17.01 22.86 9.12
N GLU A 90 16.13 23.79 9.47
CA GLU A 90 16.07 25.13 8.88
C GLU A 90 17.29 25.98 9.26
N ASN A 91 17.69 25.93 10.54
CA ASN A 91 18.92 26.56 11.00
C ASN A 91 20.13 26.03 10.21
N LYS A 92 20.18 24.71 9.98
CA LYS A 92 21.23 24.10 9.13
C LYS A 92 21.17 24.61 7.70
N LEU A 93 19.99 24.77 7.11
CA LEU A 93 19.85 25.31 5.75
C LEU A 93 20.35 26.77 5.65
N ASN A 94 20.17 27.55 6.71
CA ASN A 94 20.55 28.96 6.80
C ASN A 94 22.04 29.18 7.13
N GLU A 95 22.78 28.15 7.56
CA GLU A 95 24.24 28.22 7.74
C GLU A 95 24.94 28.46 6.39
N GLU A 96 26.00 29.29 6.40
CA GLU A 96 26.81 29.54 5.19
C GLU A 96 27.34 28.22 4.61
N LYS A 97 27.09 28.00 3.32
CA LYS A 97 27.53 26.79 2.60
C LYS A 97 29.05 26.68 2.61
N ARG A 98 29.60 25.86 3.49
CA ARG A 98 31.04 25.55 3.49
C ARG A 98 31.42 24.47 2.47
N PHE A 99 30.48 23.59 2.08
CA PHE A 99 30.66 22.46 1.14
C PHE A 99 29.34 22.22 0.34
N PRO A 100 29.26 21.33 -0.68
CA PRO A 100 28.06 21.14 -1.51
C PRO A 100 26.84 20.52 -0.78
N GLY A 101 26.89 20.43 0.56
CA GLY A 101 25.84 19.91 1.43
C GLY A 101 26.14 20.24 2.89
N TYR A 102 25.33 19.69 3.79
CA TYR A 102 25.37 19.93 5.23
C TYR A 102 25.72 18.67 5.99
N HIS A 103 26.52 18.80 7.04
CA HIS A 103 26.74 17.74 8.01
C HIS A 103 25.75 17.88 9.16
N ILE A 104 25.01 16.81 9.42
CA ILE A 104 24.02 16.76 10.50
C ILE A 104 24.41 15.61 11.41
N SER A 105 24.43 15.88 12.71
CA SER A 105 24.47 14.84 13.73
C SER A 105 23.02 14.51 14.12
N ILE A 106 22.63 13.24 13.98
CA ILE A 106 21.26 12.80 14.15
C ILE A 106 21.24 11.44 14.84
N SER A 107 20.32 11.24 15.79
CA SER A 107 20.17 9.94 16.45
C SER A 107 19.54 8.91 15.51
N HIS A 108 19.79 7.63 15.74
CA HIS A 108 19.15 6.57 14.97
C HIS A 108 17.63 6.58 15.17
N GLY A 109 17.15 6.91 16.37
CA GLY A 109 15.72 7.12 16.64
C GLY A 109 15.11 8.20 15.74
N ASP A 110 15.81 9.33 15.58
CA ASP A 110 15.35 10.44 14.72
C ASP A 110 15.41 10.07 13.23
N ILE A 111 16.36 9.23 12.81
CA ILE A 111 16.41 8.69 11.44
C ILE A 111 15.19 7.79 11.18
N ARG A 112 14.85 6.91 12.12
CA ARG A 112 13.67 6.04 12.01
C ARG A 112 12.38 6.86 11.96
N TYR A 113 12.28 7.86 12.82
CA TYR A 113 11.18 8.82 12.85
C TYR A 113 11.06 9.60 11.53
N LEU A 114 12.15 10.20 11.07
CA LEU A 114 12.20 10.95 9.82
C LEU A 114 11.84 10.06 8.62
N LYS A 115 12.31 8.80 8.61
CA LYS A 115 11.94 7.82 7.58
C LYS A 115 10.44 7.57 7.55
N SER A 116 9.82 7.35 8.71
CA SER A 116 8.37 7.16 8.82
C SER A 116 7.61 8.39 8.29
N VAL A 117 7.99 9.59 8.73
CA VAL A 117 7.37 10.85 8.29
C VAL A 117 7.50 11.05 6.77
N CYS A 118 8.67 10.76 6.20
CA CYS A 118 8.89 10.88 4.77
C CYS A 118 8.09 9.86 3.95
N LEU A 119 7.92 8.63 4.45
CA LEU A 119 7.08 7.63 3.80
C LEU A 119 5.60 8.04 3.79
N LEU A 120 5.10 8.58 4.91
CA LEU A 120 3.74 9.14 4.99
C LEU A 120 3.55 10.27 3.96
N TYR A 121 4.53 11.17 3.85
CA TYR A 121 4.46 12.26 2.86
C TYR A 121 4.50 11.75 1.42
N ILE A 122 5.30 10.72 1.12
CA ILE A 122 5.32 10.07 -0.20
C ILE A 122 3.95 9.46 -0.52
N GLN A 123 3.31 8.78 0.44
CA GLN A 123 1.95 8.25 0.27
C GLN A 123 0.95 9.36 -0.03
N PHE A 124 1.03 10.50 0.66
CA PHE A 124 0.23 11.68 0.37
C PHE A 124 0.48 12.22 -1.05
N LEU A 125 1.73 12.29 -1.52
CA LEU A 125 2.07 12.73 -2.87
C LEU A 125 1.47 11.82 -3.94
N TYR A 126 1.49 10.49 -3.74
CA TYR A 126 0.82 9.56 -4.64
C TYR A 126 -0.70 9.74 -4.64
N SER A 127 -1.32 9.90 -3.47
CA SER A 127 -2.77 10.17 -3.38
C SER A 127 -3.14 11.43 -4.15
N ARG A 128 -2.38 12.52 -3.98
CA ARG A 128 -2.58 13.76 -4.76
C ARG A 128 -2.36 13.58 -6.25
N ARG A 129 -1.33 12.84 -6.65
CA ARG A 129 -1.10 12.50 -8.06
C ARG A 129 -2.29 11.73 -8.65
N ASN A 130 -2.85 10.77 -7.91
CA ASN A 130 -3.98 9.95 -8.39
C ASN A 130 -5.24 10.80 -8.58
N LYS A 131 -5.51 11.75 -7.66
CA LYS A 131 -6.58 12.74 -7.82
C LYS A 131 -6.36 13.59 -9.08
N LEU A 132 -5.12 14.01 -9.35
CA LEU A 132 -4.77 14.77 -10.55
C LEU A 132 -4.97 13.94 -11.82
N SER A 133 -4.60 12.65 -11.84
CA SER A 133 -4.82 11.80 -13.01
C SER A 133 -6.30 11.56 -13.33
N ALA A 134 -7.19 11.67 -12.34
CA ALA A 134 -8.63 11.59 -12.56
C ALA A 134 -9.21 12.85 -13.27
N GLN A 135 -8.44 13.94 -13.38
CA GLN A 135 -8.86 15.15 -14.06
C GLN A 135 -8.54 15.07 -15.58
N ILE A 136 -9.52 15.40 -16.42
CA ILE A 136 -9.51 15.21 -17.89
C ILE A 136 -8.39 15.98 -18.62
N ASN A 137 -7.80 17.02 -18.02
CA ASN A 137 -6.94 17.99 -18.71
C ASN A 137 -5.44 17.89 -18.40
N ILE A 138 -4.95 16.78 -17.85
CA ILE A 138 -3.52 16.61 -17.51
C ILE A 138 -2.82 15.69 -18.51
N SER A 139 -1.70 16.16 -19.07
CA SER A 139 -0.88 15.36 -19.99
C SER A 139 -0.24 14.17 -19.27
N ILE A 140 -0.31 12.99 -19.89
CA ILE A 140 0.35 11.75 -19.44
C ILE A 140 1.86 11.97 -19.22
N ASN A 141 2.51 12.80 -20.04
CA ASN A 141 3.94 13.07 -19.89
C ASN A 141 4.26 13.83 -18.59
N ILE A 142 3.35 14.72 -18.16
CA ILE A 142 3.50 15.45 -16.89
C ILE A 142 3.36 14.47 -15.72
N LEU A 143 2.38 13.56 -15.77
CA LEU A 143 2.20 12.53 -14.75
C LEU A 143 3.42 11.62 -14.63
N LYS A 144 3.99 11.18 -15.77
CA LYS A 144 5.24 10.38 -15.79
C LYS A 144 6.43 11.12 -15.16
N VAL A 145 6.55 12.42 -15.42
CA VAL A 145 7.60 13.25 -14.80
C VAL A 145 7.40 13.33 -13.29
N VAL A 146 6.17 13.55 -12.83
CA VAL A 146 5.82 13.57 -11.40
C VAL A 146 6.16 12.24 -10.74
N ASP A 147 5.75 11.12 -11.35
CA ASP A 147 6.06 9.78 -10.86
C ASP A 147 7.56 9.55 -10.72
N THR A 148 8.32 9.91 -11.75
CA THR A 148 9.78 9.80 -11.73
C THR A 148 10.39 10.61 -10.58
N GLN A 149 9.81 11.77 -10.23
CA GLN A 149 10.29 12.55 -9.08
C GLN A 149 9.91 11.89 -7.75
N ILE A 150 8.69 11.38 -7.60
CA ILE A 150 8.28 10.67 -6.37
C ILE A 150 9.16 9.42 -6.16
N THR A 151 9.43 8.65 -7.21
CA THR A 151 10.35 7.49 -7.15
C THR A 151 11.75 7.89 -6.71
N LYS A 152 12.30 9.02 -7.22
CA LYS A 152 13.61 9.53 -6.75
C LYS A 152 13.60 9.89 -5.27
N LEU A 153 12.48 10.38 -4.73
CA LEU A 153 12.35 10.65 -3.30
C LEU A 153 12.31 9.35 -2.49
N GLU A 154 11.64 8.31 -2.99
CA GLU A 154 11.70 6.98 -2.36
C GLU A 154 13.10 6.38 -2.35
N GLU A 155 13.86 6.53 -3.43
CA GLU A 155 15.24 6.03 -3.53
C GLU A 155 16.15 6.63 -2.46
N ILE A 156 15.92 7.90 -2.07
CA ILE A 156 16.62 8.54 -0.94
C ILE A 156 16.39 7.74 0.36
N LEU A 157 15.17 7.25 0.59
CA LEU A 157 14.82 6.47 1.79
C LEU A 157 15.24 4.99 1.69
N LYS A 158 15.54 4.50 0.49
CA LYS A 158 16.07 3.16 0.21
C LYS A 158 17.60 3.16 0.08
N SER A 159 18.28 4.27 0.43
CA SER A 159 19.73 4.41 0.33
C SER A 159 20.35 4.92 1.64
N GLY A 160 21.68 4.75 1.77
CA GLY A 160 22.47 5.24 2.90
C GLY A 160 21.98 4.72 4.25
N ILE A 161 22.00 5.63 5.25
CA ILE A 161 21.62 5.33 6.64
C ILE A 161 20.17 4.89 6.83
N PHE A 162 19.29 5.15 5.84
CA PHE A 162 17.88 4.78 5.90
C PHE A 162 17.65 3.31 5.56
N ILE A 163 18.57 2.62 4.86
CA ILE A 163 18.41 1.19 4.54
C ILE A 163 18.25 0.35 5.80
N SER A 164 19.12 0.61 6.79
CA SER A 164 19.18 -0.13 8.05
C SER A 164 18.15 0.34 9.09
N ALA A 165 17.52 1.50 8.88
CA ALA A 165 16.55 2.05 9.82
C ALA A 165 15.16 1.46 9.58
N SER A 166 14.57 0.84 10.60
CA SER A 166 13.15 0.46 10.59
C SER A 166 12.25 1.70 10.74
N THR A 167 10.98 1.55 10.38
CA THR A 167 9.96 2.58 10.60
C THR A 167 9.43 2.50 12.03
N VAL A 168 9.19 3.66 12.64
CA VAL A 168 8.41 3.78 13.89
C VAL A 168 6.93 4.09 13.58
N PRO A 169 5.98 3.66 14.43
CA PRO A 169 4.60 4.10 14.33
C PRO A 169 4.53 5.62 14.55
N LEU A 170 3.75 6.30 13.72
CA LEU A 170 3.45 7.72 13.88
C LEU A 170 2.12 7.86 14.59
N LEU A 171 1.92 8.95 15.35
CA LEU A 171 0.64 9.22 16.01
C LEU A 171 -0.48 9.52 15.02
N VAL A 172 -0.10 9.95 13.81
CA VAL A 172 -1.01 10.17 12.68
C VAL A 172 -0.41 9.44 11.51
N ASP A 173 -0.92 8.25 11.24
CA ASP A 173 -0.46 7.36 10.17
C ASP A 173 -1.44 7.29 8.99
N GLN A 174 -2.63 7.86 9.16
CA GLN A 174 -3.64 7.93 8.11
C GLN A 174 -3.59 9.29 7.41
N VAL A 175 -3.39 9.26 6.08
CA VAL A 175 -3.61 10.42 5.21
C VAL A 175 -5.11 10.55 4.96
N VAL A 176 -5.88 10.93 5.97
CA VAL A 176 -7.32 11.17 5.83
C VAL A 176 -7.56 12.66 5.59
N GLU A 177 -7.87 13.03 4.35
CA GLU A 177 -8.78 14.16 4.13
C GLU A 177 -10.19 13.58 4.39
N ASN A 178 -10.69 13.76 5.61
CA ASN A 178 -11.94 13.15 6.12
C ASN A 178 -13.16 13.41 5.23
N GLU A 179 -13.93 12.35 4.96
CA GLU A 179 -15.36 12.36 5.29
C GLU A 179 -15.58 11.31 6.39
N TYR A 180 -16.48 11.65 7.33
CA TYR A 180 -16.77 11.00 8.61
C TYR A 180 -17.24 9.53 8.51
N ILE A 181 -16.95 8.72 9.54
CA ILE A 181 -17.93 8.06 10.42
C ILE A 181 -17.21 7.40 11.62
N GLU A 182 -17.80 7.53 12.81
CA GLU A 182 -17.34 7.09 14.13
C GLU A 182 -17.56 5.58 14.42
N LYS A 183 -16.62 5.02 15.19
CA LYS A 183 -16.72 4.02 16.30
C LYS A 183 -17.45 2.70 16.01
N THR A 184 -16.87 1.54 16.29
CA THR A 184 -16.71 1.05 17.68
C THR A 184 -15.63 -0.04 17.77
N GLU A 185 -14.84 0.03 18.84
CA GLU A 185 -13.83 -0.95 19.28
C GLU A 185 -14.46 -2.28 19.73
N LEU A 186 -13.70 -3.39 19.64
CA LEU A 186 -13.41 -4.28 20.76
C LEU A 186 -12.24 -5.21 20.35
N GLU A 187 -11.14 -5.10 21.10
CA GLU A 187 -9.95 -5.96 21.01
C GLU A 187 -10.25 -7.38 21.50
N GLU A 188 -9.65 -8.41 20.89
CA GLU A 188 -9.23 -9.62 21.59
C GLU A 188 -8.08 -10.34 20.85
N GLU A 189 -6.89 -10.19 21.45
CA GLU A 189 -5.76 -11.12 21.66
C GLU A 189 -5.09 -11.96 20.53
N ALA A 190 -3.76 -12.03 20.67
CA ALA A 190 -2.76 -12.41 19.67
C ALA A 190 -2.29 -13.88 19.72
N ILE A 191 -1.82 -14.39 18.57
CA ILE A 191 -0.93 -15.57 18.43
C ILE A 191 0.19 -15.21 17.43
N PRO A 192 1.47 -15.66 17.62
CA PRO A 192 2.65 -14.86 17.28
C PRO A 192 3.05 -14.87 15.80
N ASN A 193 3.43 -13.67 15.36
CA ASN A 193 3.82 -13.31 14.01
C ASN A 193 5.11 -14.00 13.54
N ALA A 194 4.98 -14.88 12.55
CA ALA A 194 6.04 -15.06 11.57
C ALA A 194 6.32 -13.71 10.91
N LYS A 195 7.58 -13.23 10.91
CA LYS A 195 8.02 -12.04 10.16
C LYS A 195 7.75 -12.26 8.67
N ARG A 196 6.55 -11.92 8.23
CA ARG A 196 6.20 -11.88 6.81
C ARG A 196 6.85 -10.62 6.20
N PRO A 197 7.40 -10.70 4.97
CA PRO A 197 7.83 -9.51 4.26
C PRO A 197 6.66 -8.53 4.18
N ARG A 198 6.94 -7.26 4.48
CA ARG A 198 5.92 -6.18 4.46
C ARG A 198 5.24 -6.18 3.09
N PRO A 199 3.90 -6.21 3.01
CA PRO A 199 3.21 -6.11 1.73
C PRO A 199 3.62 -4.79 1.07
N VAL A 200 4.14 -4.89 -0.15
CA VAL A 200 4.31 -3.74 -1.02
C VAL A 200 2.90 -3.33 -1.43
N PHE A 201 2.43 -2.18 -0.95
CA PHE A 201 1.20 -1.57 -1.45
C PHE A 201 1.49 -1.07 -2.87
N ILE A 202 1.12 -1.87 -3.86
CA ILE A 202 1.04 -1.41 -5.24
C ILE A 202 -0.19 -0.51 -5.28
N ASN A 203 0.03 0.81 -5.39
CA ASN A 203 -1.03 1.79 -5.63
C ASN A 203 -1.90 1.29 -6.79
N SER A 204 -3.15 0.93 -6.49
CA SER A 204 -4.22 0.49 -7.41
C SER A 204 -3.78 -0.44 -8.56
N ILE A 205 -4.08 -1.74 -8.45
CA ILE A 205 -4.04 -2.62 -9.63
C ILE A 205 -5.15 -2.14 -10.58
N GLU A 206 -4.77 -1.53 -11.71
CA GLU A 206 -5.72 -1.15 -12.75
C GLU A 206 -6.25 -2.42 -13.43
N ILE A 207 -7.56 -2.65 -13.38
CA ILE A 207 -8.23 -3.74 -14.11
C ILE A 207 -8.47 -3.28 -15.54
N LEU A 208 -7.78 -3.92 -16.49
CA LEU A 208 -7.74 -3.50 -17.89
C LEU A 208 -8.91 -4.06 -18.70
N ASP A 209 -9.40 -5.26 -18.37
CA ASP A 209 -10.53 -5.85 -19.05
C ASP A 209 -11.84 -5.10 -18.73
N SER A 210 -12.53 -4.69 -19.79
CA SER A 210 -13.74 -3.87 -19.65
C SER A 210 -14.90 -4.62 -19.00
N GLU A 211 -15.02 -5.93 -19.23
CA GLU A 211 -16.12 -6.73 -18.67
C GLU A 211 -15.89 -7.02 -17.18
N LEU A 212 -14.66 -7.38 -16.79
CA LEU A 212 -14.27 -7.48 -15.39
C LEU A 212 -14.45 -6.14 -14.67
N ARG A 213 -14.05 -5.04 -15.29
CA ARG A 213 -14.21 -3.70 -14.68
C ARG A 213 -15.68 -3.37 -14.44
N THR A 214 -16.55 -3.52 -15.44
CA THR A 214 -17.96 -3.18 -15.27
C THR A 214 -18.70 -4.16 -14.36
N ARG A 215 -18.41 -5.46 -14.39
CA ARG A 215 -19.18 -6.42 -13.59
C ARG A 215 -18.63 -6.64 -12.18
N CYS A 216 -17.31 -6.68 -12.04
CA CYS A 216 -16.68 -7.03 -10.77
C CYS A 216 -16.29 -5.79 -9.97
N LEU A 217 -15.79 -4.73 -10.62
CA LEU A 217 -15.39 -3.51 -9.90
C LEU A 217 -16.62 -2.72 -9.43
N ASP A 218 -17.68 -2.61 -10.24
CA ASP A 218 -18.94 -1.99 -9.80
C ASP A 218 -19.56 -2.77 -8.64
N LEU A 219 -19.51 -4.10 -8.68
CA LEU A 219 -20.01 -4.96 -7.61
C LEU A 219 -19.16 -4.87 -6.33
N PHE A 220 -17.84 -4.81 -6.48
CA PHE A 220 -16.90 -4.60 -5.38
C PHE A 220 -17.15 -3.26 -4.69
N ASN A 221 -17.20 -2.17 -5.46
CA ASN A 221 -17.47 -0.83 -4.94
C ASN A 221 -18.83 -0.78 -4.23
N HIS A 222 -19.85 -1.46 -4.77
CA HIS A 222 -21.16 -1.55 -4.14
C HIS A 222 -21.15 -2.26 -2.78
N PHE A 223 -20.31 -3.27 -2.60
CA PHE A 223 -20.15 -3.95 -1.32
C PHE A 223 -19.33 -3.13 -0.32
N GLU A 224 -18.29 -2.44 -0.79
CA GLU A 224 -17.52 -1.50 0.03
C GLU A 224 -18.39 -0.33 0.52
N GLU A 225 -19.19 0.28 -0.37
CA GLU A 225 -20.13 1.37 -0.05
C GLU A 225 -21.20 0.97 0.98
N ARG A 226 -21.49 -0.34 1.09
CA ARG A 226 -22.49 -0.89 2.01
C ARG A 226 -21.89 -1.57 3.23
N GLU A 227 -20.57 -1.51 3.37
CA GLU A 227 -19.81 -2.17 4.44
C GLU A 227 -20.13 -3.67 4.56
N GLN A 228 -20.17 -4.37 3.42
CA GLN A 228 -20.46 -5.82 3.33
C GLN A 228 -19.23 -6.64 2.86
N PRO A 229 -18.09 -6.59 3.58
CA PRO A 229 -16.86 -7.24 3.14
C PRO A 229 -16.98 -8.77 3.06
N GLU A 230 -17.93 -9.37 3.77
CA GLU A 230 -18.22 -10.80 3.73
C GLU A 230 -18.72 -11.27 2.35
N ARG A 231 -19.08 -10.34 1.46
CA ARG A 231 -19.60 -10.62 0.11
C ARG A 231 -18.56 -10.47 -1.00
N HIS A 232 -17.31 -10.16 -0.65
CA HIS A 232 -16.25 -10.07 -1.65
C HIS A 232 -15.95 -11.40 -2.35
N ASP A 233 -16.31 -12.52 -1.73
CA ASP A 233 -16.27 -13.83 -2.35
C ASP A 233 -17.15 -13.91 -3.62
N THR A 234 -18.25 -13.16 -3.65
CA THR A 234 -19.16 -13.04 -4.79
C THR A 234 -18.50 -12.31 -5.95
N VAL A 235 -17.68 -11.31 -5.66
CA VAL A 235 -16.89 -10.59 -6.68
C VAL A 235 -15.90 -11.54 -7.35
N VAL A 236 -15.19 -12.36 -6.55
CA VAL A 236 -14.26 -13.37 -7.07
C VAL A 236 -14.99 -14.45 -7.85
N MET A 237 -16.14 -14.90 -7.36
CA MET A 237 -16.99 -15.85 -8.08
C MET A 237 -17.38 -15.29 -9.45
N GLU A 238 -17.79 -14.03 -9.54
CA GLU A 238 -18.15 -13.41 -10.82
C GLU A 238 -16.94 -13.27 -11.77
N ALA A 239 -15.79 -12.87 -11.25
CA ALA A 239 -14.56 -12.77 -12.04
C ALA A 239 -14.14 -14.14 -12.62
N THR A 240 -14.21 -15.21 -11.82
CA THR A 240 -13.87 -16.56 -12.29
C THR A 240 -14.88 -17.10 -13.31
N LYS A 241 -16.16 -16.74 -13.23
CA LYS A 241 -17.16 -17.06 -14.26
C LYS A 241 -16.85 -16.34 -15.58
N ILE A 242 -16.45 -15.08 -15.54
CA ILE A 242 -16.07 -14.33 -16.75
C ILE A 242 -14.88 -15.03 -17.42
N LEU A 243 -13.84 -15.38 -16.66
CA LEU A 243 -12.70 -16.14 -17.17
C LEU A 243 -13.12 -17.49 -17.79
N GLU A 244 -14.03 -18.23 -17.14
CA GLU A 244 -14.57 -19.49 -17.65
C GLU A 244 -15.32 -19.31 -18.97
N ASN A 245 -16.15 -18.28 -19.07
CA ASN A 245 -16.91 -17.97 -20.29
C ASN A 245 -15.96 -17.61 -21.44
N ARG A 246 -14.97 -16.75 -21.20
CA ARG A 246 -13.97 -16.38 -22.22
C ARG A 246 -13.19 -17.59 -22.74
N LEU A 247 -12.77 -18.48 -21.85
CA LEU A 247 -12.08 -19.71 -22.22
C LEU A 247 -13.01 -20.65 -23.02
N ARG A 248 -14.28 -20.73 -22.64
CA ARG A 248 -15.29 -21.55 -23.34
C ARG A 248 -15.54 -21.06 -24.76
N ASP A 249 -15.68 -19.75 -24.94
CA ASP A 249 -15.90 -19.12 -26.23
C ASP A 249 -14.72 -19.39 -27.17
N LEU A 250 -13.48 -19.18 -26.68
CA LEU A 250 -12.28 -19.46 -27.45
C LEU A 250 -12.13 -20.94 -27.79
N THR A 251 -12.41 -21.85 -26.87
CA THR A 251 -12.29 -23.29 -27.17
C THR A 251 -13.45 -23.86 -28.00
N LYS A 252 -14.48 -23.05 -28.31
CA LYS A 252 -15.75 -23.44 -28.95
C LYS A 252 -16.41 -24.64 -28.24
N SER A 253 -16.28 -24.69 -26.92
CA SER A 253 -16.77 -25.81 -26.11
C SER A 253 -18.26 -25.66 -25.83
N THR A 254 -19.10 -26.49 -26.45
CA THR A 254 -20.58 -26.40 -26.40
C THR A 254 -21.23 -27.20 -25.24
N GLY A 255 -20.44 -27.84 -24.36
CA GLY A 255 -20.93 -28.84 -23.39
C GLY A 255 -20.76 -28.51 -21.90
N SER A 256 -21.10 -29.50 -21.04
CA SER A 256 -21.04 -29.48 -19.56
C SER A 256 -19.63 -29.48 -18.95
N GLU A 257 -18.60 -29.38 -19.79
CA GLU A 257 -17.20 -29.35 -19.38
C GLU A 257 -16.93 -28.04 -18.63
N THR A 258 -16.63 -28.13 -17.34
CA THR A 258 -16.42 -27.00 -16.43
C THR A 258 -15.08 -27.15 -15.70
N GLY A 259 -14.55 -26.04 -15.20
CA GLY A 259 -13.36 -26.06 -14.36
C GLY A 259 -12.14 -26.64 -15.06
N ALA A 260 -11.46 -27.58 -14.38
CA ALA A 260 -10.21 -28.18 -14.83
C ALA A 260 -10.32 -28.91 -16.18
N LYS A 261 -11.49 -29.45 -16.53
CA LYS A 261 -11.68 -30.15 -17.81
C LYS A 261 -11.61 -29.18 -19.00
N LEU A 262 -12.18 -27.98 -18.84
CA LEU A 262 -12.12 -26.93 -19.87
C LEU A 262 -10.67 -26.44 -20.07
N VAL A 263 -9.91 -26.30 -18.99
CA VAL A 263 -8.49 -25.92 -19.04
C VAL A 263 -7.66 -26.98 -19.77
N ASN A 264 -7.92 -28.28 -19.52
CA ASN A 264 -7.25 -29.36 -20.24
C ASN A 264 -7.52 -29.29 -21.75
N ILE A 265 -8.77 -29.04 -22.16
CA ILE A 265 -9.12 -28.90 -23.57
C ILE A 265 -8.39 -27.70 -24.20
N ALA A 266 -8.26 -26.60 -23.46
CA ALA A 266 -7.61 -25.39 -23.97
C ALA A 266 -6.09 -25.57 -24.17
N PHE A 267 -5.39 -26.16 -23.20
CA PHE A 267 -3.92 -26.07 -23.11
C PHE A 267 -3.22 -27.42 -22.89
N SER A 268 -3.82 -28.54 -23.31
CA SER A 268 -3.19 -29.86 -23.13
C SER A 268 -1.78 -29.93 -23.75
N GLU A 269 -0.90 -30.78 -23.20
CA GLU A 269 0.47 -30.93 -23.72
C GLU A 269 0.53 -31.57 -25.11
N LYS A 270 -0.45 -32.40 -25.47
CA LYS A 270 -0.43 -33.17 -26.71
C LYS A 270 -1.19 -32.48 -27.84
N ASP A 271 -2.30 -31.85 -27.51
CA ASP A 271 -3.21 -31.24 -28.47
C ASP A 271 -3.90 -30.02 -27.82
N PRO A 272 -3.16 -28.90 -27.64
CA PRO A 272 -3.75 -27.68 -27.11
C PRO A 272 -4.59 -27.03 -28.20
N LYS A 273 -5.83 -26.62 -27.88
CA LYS A 273 -6.62 -25.78 -28.79
C LYS A 273 -6.09 -24.34 -28.89
N LEU A 274 -5.47 -23.86 -27.81
CA LEU A 274 -4.99 -22.50 -27.68
C LEU A 274 -3.48 -22.50 -27.43
N ILE A 275 -2.74 -21.78 -28.26
CA ILE A 275 -1.29 -21.60 -28.15
C ILE A 275 -1.02 -20.15 -27.73
N ILE A 276 -0.38 -19.97 -26.59
CA ILE A 276 0.04 -18.64 -26.07
C ILE A 276 1.54 -18.43 -26.27
N SER A 277 2.35 -19.50 -26.22
CA SER A 277 3.78 -19.45 -26.54
C SER A 277 4.17 -20.63 -27.43
N ASP A 278 5.06 -20.37 -28.39
CA ASP A 278 5.66 -21.39 -29.25
C ASP A 278 6.73 -22.21 -28.50
N ILE A 279 7.14 -21.76 -27.30
CA ILE A 279 8.12 -22.46 -26.45
C ILE A 279 7.37 -23.47 -25.58
N PRO A 280 7.63 -24.79 -25.72
CA PRO A 280 6.85 -25.83 -25.02
C PRO A 280 6.84 -25.71 -23.50
N ALA A 281 7.97 -25.27 -22.91
CA ALA A 281 8.07 -25.07 -21.47
C ALA A 281 7.21 -23.91 -20.97
N GLU A 282 7.12 -22.82 -21.74
CA GLU A 282 6.28 -21.66 -21.41
C GLU A 282 4.80 -21.98 -21.60
N GLN A 283 4.45 -22.65 -22.69
CA GLN A 283 3.08 -23.12 -22.93
C GLN A 283 2.60 -24.04 -21.80
N LYS A 284 3.46 -24.94 -21.33
CA LYS A 284 3.17 -25.80 -20.17
C LYS A 284 3.02 -25.00 -18.88
N ALA A 285 3.81 -23.95 -18.68
CA ALA A 285 3.65 -23.05 -17.53
C ALA A 285 2.30 -22.32 -17.56
N VAL A 286 1.86 -21.87 -18.74
CA VAL A 286 0.53 -21.27 -18.94
C VAL A 286 -0.58 -22.25 -18.57
N PHE A 287 -0.48 -23.51 -19.02
CA PHE A 287 -1.43 -24.55 -18.60
C PHE A 287 -1.53 -24.66 -17.07
N PHE A 288 -0.40 -24.64 -16.34
CA PHE A 288 -0.41 -24.69 -14.88
C PHE A 288 -1.01 -23.45 -14.22
N LEU A 289 -0.82 -22.25 -14.78
CA LEU A 289 -1.46 -21.04 -14.27
C LEU A 289 -2.99 -21.14 -14.31
N PHE A 290 -3.54 -21.54 -15.46
CA PHE A 290 -4.98 -21.74 -15.61
C PHE A 290 -5.47 -22.90 -14.74
N GLN A 291 -4.72 -24.01 -14.66
CA GLN A 291 -5.11 -25.14 -13.83
C GLN A 291 -5.16 -24.76 -12.35
N GLY A 292 -4.20 -23.96 -11.87
CA GLY A 292 -4.20 -23.41 -10.51
C GLY A 292 -5.39 -22.48 -10.25
N ALA A 293 -5.66 -21.55 -11.18
CA ALA A 293 -6.78 -20.62 -11.06
C ALA A 293 -8.14 -21.34 -10.97
N PHE A 294 -8.39 -22.30 -11.86
CA PHE A 294 -9.64 -23.06 -11.86
C PHE A 294 -9.71 -24.10 -10.74
N GLY A 295 -8.59 -24.75 -10.42
CA GLY A 295 -8.50 -25.81 -9.43
C GLY A 295 -8.58 -25.31 -7.98
N TYR A 296 -7.97 -24.16 -7.69
CA TYR A 296 -7.90 -23.59 -6.35
C TYR A 296 -8.88 -22.43 -6.17
N ILE A 297 -8.77 -21.36 -6.95
CA ILE A 297 -9.54 -20.13 -6.71
C ILE A 297 -11.02 -20.36 -7.03
N ARG A 298 -11.34 -20.75 -8.26
CA ARG A 298 -12.72 -20.96 -8.74
C ARG A 298 -13.44 -22.03 -7.91
N ASN A 299 -12.80 -23.18 -7.67
CA ASN A 299 -13.45 -24.26 -6.92
C ASN A 299 -13.77 -23.86 -5.47
N ILE A 300 -12.92 -23.07 -4.80
CA ILE A 300 -13.19 -22.67 -3.43
C ILE A 300 -14.43 -21.77 -3.37
N VAL A 301 -14.49 -20.71 -4.18
CA VAL A 301 -15.61 -19.74 -4.15
C VAL A 301 -16.93 -20.30 -4.69
N HIS A 302 -16.88 -21.34 -5.51
CA HIS A 302 -18.08 -22.02 -6.02
C HIS A 302 -18.63 -23.10 -5.08
N HIS A 303 -17.83 -23.59 -4.14
CA HIS A 303 -18.24 -24.66 -3.21
C HIS A 303 -18.33 -24.21 -1.75
N ARG A 304 -17.79 -23.03 -1.41
CA ARG A 304 -17.75 -22.48 -0.06
C ARG A 304 -17.98 -20.97 -0.11
N LEU A 305 -18.76 -20.47 0.84
CA LEU A 305 -18.82 -19.04 1.13
C LEU A 305 -17.57 -18.66 1.92
N LEU A 306 -16.82 -17.67 1.44
CA LEU A 306 -15.61 -17.20 2.11
C LEU A 306 -15.96 -15.91 2.87
N GLY A 307 -16.58 -16.06 4.04
CA GLY A 307 -17.08 -14.93 4.83
C GLY A 307 -16.02 -13.91 5.28
N ASP A 308 -14.72 -14.25 5.18
CA ASP A 308 -13.61 -13.42 5.65
C ASP A 308 -12.63 -13.04 4.52
N LEU A 309 -13.09 -12.95 3.27
CA LEU A 309 -12.21 -12.51 2.17
C LEU A 309 -12.01 -10.99 2.24
N SER A 310 -10.86 -10.57 2.78
CA SER A 310 -10.49 -9.15 2.85
C SER A 310 -10.52 -8.48 1.46
N PRO A 311 -10.95 -7.20 1.37
CA PRO A 311 -11.07 -6.49 0.09
C PRO A 311 -9.79 -6.50 -0.76
N GLU A 312 -8.62 -6.39 -0.12
CA GLU A 312 -7.33 -6.42 -0.81
C GLU A 312 -7.07 -7.76 -1.48
N ARG A 313 -7.51 -8.86 -0.86
CA ARG A 313 -7.37 -10.22 -1.43
C ARG A 313 -8.32 -10.42 -2.60
N ALA A 314 -9.52 -9.87 -2.52
CA ALA A 314 -10.44 -9.87 -3.65
C ALA A 314 -9.84 -9.12 -4.85
N LEU A 315 -9.29 -7.91 -4.63
CA LEU A 315 -8.63 -7.13 -5.68
C LEU A 315 -7.38 -7.81 -6.27
N GLN A 316 -6.57 -8.47 -5.44
CA GLN A 316 -5.42 -9.26 -5.92
C GLN A 316 -5.86 -10.41 -6.83
N ILE A 317 -6.93 -11.11 -6.46
CA ILE A 317 -7.48 -12.19 -7.27
C ILE A 317 -8.07 -11.61 -8.57
N LEU A 318 -8.77 -10.48 -8.51
CA LEU A 318 -9.28 -9.79 -9.69
C LEU A 318 -8.16 -9.41 -10.66
N GLY A 319 -7.07 -8.81 -10.15
CA GLY A 319 -5.89 -8.48 -10.96
C GLY A 319 -5.22 -9.70 -11.57
N PHE A 320 -5.18 -10.83 -10.84
CA PHE A 320 -4.67 -12.08 -11.40
C PHE A 320 -5.58 -12.62 -12.52
N ILE A 321 -6.91 -12.57 -12.35
CA ILE A 321 -7.86 -12.99 -13.38
C ILE A 321 -7.77 -12.06 -14.61
N ASP A 322 -7.65 -10.75 -14.42
CA ASP A 322 -7.41 -9.78 -15.49
C ASP A 322 -6.17 -10.14 -16.32
N TYR A 323 -5.07 -10.48 -15.64
CA TYR A 323 -3.86 -10.97 -16.30
C TYR A 323 -4.09 -12.28 -17.08
N LEU A 324 -4.86 -13.23 -16.54
CA LEU A 324 -5.19 -14.47 -17.27
C LEU A 324 -6.05 -14.18 -18.51
N ILE A 325 -6.99 -13.23 -18.44
CA ILE A 325 -7.76 -12.79 -19.61
C ILE A 325 -6.83 -12.14 -20.65
N TYR A 326 -5.88 -11.32 -20.21
CA TYR A 326 -4.85 -10.78 -21.11
C TYR A 326 -4.08 -11.89 -21.83
N LEU A 327 -3.69 -12.97 -21.14
CA LEU A 327 -3.05 -14.12 -21.78
C LEU A 327 -3.97 -14.81 -22.80
N LEU A 328 -5.26 -14.92 -22.53
CA LEU A 328 -6.24 -15.43 -23.51
C LEU A 328 -6.32 -14.56 -24.76
N ASN A 329 -6.21 -13.25 -24.62
CA ASN A 329 -6.21 -12.32 -25.76
C ASN A 329 -4.97 -12.45 -26.63
N LEU A 330 -3.87 -13.00 -26.10
CA LEU A 330 -2.66 -13.31 -26.87
C LEU A 330 -2.75 -14.68 -27.56
N ALA A 331 -3.71 -15.52 -27.19
CA ALA A 331 -3.79 -16.90 -27.68
C ALA A 331 -4.10 -16.95 -29.17
N LYS A 332 -3.39 -17.83 -29.86
CA LYS A 332 -3.68 -18.25 -31.24
C LYS A 332 -4.38 -19.60 -31.21
N TYR A 333 -5.21 -19.83 -32.20
CA TYR A 333 -5.76 -21.17 -32.42
C TYR A 333 -4.64 -22.08 -32.92
N ASN A 334 -4.58 -23.29 -32.37
CA ASN A 334 -3.82 -24.36 -33.00
C ASN A 334 -4.62 -24.77 -34.24
N GLU A 335 -4.21 -24.27 -35.41
CA GLU A 335 -4.75 -24.74 -36.69
C GLU A 335 -4.22 -26.17 -36.88
N GLU A 336 -5.12 -27.16 -36.94
CA GLU A 336 -4.79 -28.57 -37.22
C GLU A 336 -3.99 -28.74 -38.53
#